data_AF-A0AAW0Y4I0-F1
#
_entry.id   AF-A0AAW0Y4I0-F1
#
_cell.length_a   1.000
_cell.length_b   1.000
_cell.length_c   1.000
_cell.angle_alpha   90.00
_cell.angle_beta   90.00
_cell.angle_gamma   90.00
#
_symmetry.space_group_name_H-M   'P 1'
#
loop_
_entity.id
_entity.type
_entity.pdbx_description
1 polymer ?
#
loop_
_entity_poly.entity_id
_entity_poly.type
_entity_poly.pdbx_seq_one_letter_code
_entity_poly.pdbx_strand_id
1 'polypeptide(L)'
;MWALGCCFYELATLERGFPYTEVSVSGGFSVEYKSMVVCLLQQDPDQRPSAALLLRQSFIMDAMENQLEEKEQEVTELNREVVQLNQETDELITELETLKRNIRPDERKPR
;
A
#
# COMPACT_ATOMS: atom_id res chain seq x y z
N MET A 1 19.24 5.79 -11.62
CA MET A 1 18.77 7.18 -11.44
C MET A 1 18.23 7.75 -12.73
N TRP A 2 19.01 7.85 -13.80
CA TRP A 2 18.52 8.32 -15.11
C TRP A 2 17.26 7.61 -15.60
N ALA A 3 17.29 6.27 -15.66
CA ALA A 3 16.14 5.47 -16.10
C ALA A 3 14.88 5.72 -15.25
N LEU A 4 15.05 5.94 -13.94
CA LEU A 4 13.96 6.28 -13.04
C LEU A 4 13.36 7.66 -13.37
N GLY A 5 14.22 8.64 -13.69
CA GLY A 5 13.81 9.93 -14.21
C GLY A 5 13.02 9.83 -15.51
N CYS A 6 13.45 8.97 -16.44
CA CYS A 6 12.71 8.70 -17.67
C CYS A 6 11.32 8.11 -17.39
N CYS A 7 11.24 7.11 -16.50
CA CYS A 7 9.96 6.52 -16.13
C CYS A 7 9.01 7.54 -15.50
N PHE A 8 9.50 8.37 -14.56
CA PHE A 8 8.65 9.40 -13.96
C PHE A 8 8.22 10.45 -14.98
N TYR A 9 9.12 10.92 -15.84
CA TYR A 9 8.77 11.82 -16.92
C TYR A 9 7.66 11.22 -17.80
N GLU A 10 7.85 9.99 -18.28
CA GLU A 10 6.90 9.29 -19.15
C GLU A 10 5.54 9.07 -18.48
N LEU A 11 5.52 8.77 -17.19
CA LEU A 11 4.27 8.64 -16.42
C LEU A 11 3.53 9.98 -16.29
N ALA A 12 4.27 11.08 -16.15
CA ALA A 12 3.69 12.42 -15.97
C ALA A 12 3.20 13.04 -17.28
N THR A 13 3.98 12.91 -18.35
CA THR A 13 3.71 13.58 -19.63
C THR A 13 3.02 12.67 -20.64
N LEU A 14 3.07 11.35 -20.44
CA LEU A 14 2.72 10.34 -21.44
C LEU A 14 3.55 10.45 -22.74
N GLU A 15 4.67 11.17 -22.67
CA GLU A 15 5.63 11.36 -23.76
C GLU A 15 6.96 10.68 -23.43
N ARG A 16 7.66 10.19 -24.46
CA ARG A 16 8.98 9.56 -24.28
C ARG A 16 9.97 10.55 -23.68
N GLY A 17 10.67 10.13 -22.63
CA GLY A 17 11.70 10.95 -21.96
C GLY A 17 13.00 11.08 -22.75
N PHE A 18 13.10 10.48 -23.94
CA PHE A 18 14.28 10.48 -24.80
C PHE A 18 13.85 10.66 -26.27
N PRO A 19 14.60 11.41 -27.11
CA PRO A 19 15.97 11.93 -26.94
C PRO A 19 16.08 13.43 -26.56
N TYR A 20 15.02 14.04 -26.03
CA TYR A 20 14.98 15.49 -25.85
C TYR A 20 15.84 15.97 -24.67
N THR A 21 16.77 16.89 -24.93
CA THR A 21 17.70 17.48 -23.95
C THR A 21 17.07 18.54 -23.06
N GLU A 22 15.89 19.07 -23.43
CA GLU A 22 15.13 20.01 -22.62
C GLU A 22 14.00 19.27 -21.89
N VAL A 23 14.27 18.88 -20.65
CA VAL A 23 13.29 18.22 -19.80
C VAL A 23 12.38 19.28 -19.20
N SER A 24 11.16 19.37 -19.71
CA SER A 24 10.10 20.19 -19.12
C SER A 24 8.91 19.31 -18.79
N VAL A 25 8.67 19.07 -17.50
CA VAL A 25 7.46 18.39 -17.04
C VAL A 25 6.33 19.43 -17.04
N SER A 26 5.62 19.49 -18.16
CA SER A 26 4.41 20.31 -18.29
C SER A 26 3.23 19.67 -17.54
N GLY A 27 2.25 20.46 -17.14
CA GLY A 27 1.05 19.99 -16.43
C GLY A 27 0.94 20.42 -14.97
N GLY A 28 -0.14 19.97 -14.31
CA GLY A 28 -0.55 20.34 -12.95
C GLY A 28 0.20 19.62 -11.82
N PHE A 29 1.43 19.16 -12.04
CA PHE A 29 2.23 18.48 -11.03
C PHE A 29 2.86 19.46 -10.04
N SER A 30 3.13 18.98 -8.82
CA SER A 30 3.79 19.76 -7.77
C SER A 30 5.19 20.21 -8.19
N VAL A 31 5.65 21.31 -7.60
CA VAL A 31 6.97 21.88 -7.90
C VAL A 31 8.07 20.91 -7.49
N GLU A 32 7.88 20.21 -6.38
CA GLU A 32 8.77 19.22 -5.81
C GLU A 32 8.94 18.03 -6.76
N TYR A 33 7.83 17.51 -7.31
CA TYR A 33 7.87 16.42 -8.28
C TYR A 33 8.61 16.83 -9.55
N LYS A 34 8.30 18.01 -10.11
CA LYS A 34 8.98 18.54 -11.30
C LYS A 34 10.48 18.70 -11.05
N SER A 35 10.85 19.27 -9.90
CA SER A 35 12.25 19.43 -9.50
C SER A 35 12.96 18.08 -9.37
N MET A 36 12.31 17.09 -8.76
CA MET A 36 12.85 15.75 -8.62
C MET A 36 13.16 15.11 -9.98
N VAL A 37 12.21 15.15 -10.92
CA VAL A 37 12.40 14.59 -12.27
C VAL A 37 13.56 15.28 -12.99
N VAL A 38 13.66 16.61 -12.90
CA VAL A 38 14.79 17.38 -13.48
C VAL A 38 16.13 16.99 -12.84
N CYS A 39 16.19 16.75 -11.53
CA CYS A 39 17.41 16.27 -10.87
C CYS A 39 17.82 14.85 -11.31
N LEU A 40 16.87 13.97 -11.59
CA LEU A 40 17.15 12.61 -12.06
C LEU A 40 17.65 12.57 -13.50
N LEU A 41 17.24 13.54 -14.31
CA LEU A 41 17.58 13.68 -15.72
C LEU A 41 18.72 14.67 -16.00
N GLN A 42 19.58 14.93 -15.00
CA GLN A 42 20.83 15.67 -15.22
C GLN A 42 21.74 14.92 -16.19
N GLN A 43 22.21 15.60 -17.24
CA GLN A 43 23.07 15.00 -18.26
C GLN A 43 24.35 14.46 -17.62
N ASP A 44 24.99 15.27 -16.78
CA ASP A 44 26.14 14.87 -15.99
C ASP A 44 25.73 13.80 -14.95
N PRO A 45 26.30 12.58 -15.00
CA PRO A 45 25.99 11.51 -14.06
C PRO A 45 26.33 11.85 -12.61
N ASP A 46 27.35 12.67 -12.36
CA ASP A 46 27.81 12.97 -11.00
C ASP A 46 26.91 14.00 -10.31
N GLN A 47 26.10 14.74 -11.08
CA GLN A 47 25.09 15.67 -10.57
C GLN A 47 23.77 14.99 -10.21
N ARG A 48 23.59 13.72 -10.58
CA ARG A 48 22.35 12.99 -10.27
C ARG A 48 22.37 12.57 -8.80
N PRO A 49 21.25 12.72 -8.07
CA PRO A 49 21.17 12.27 -6.69
C PRO A 49 21.33 10.75 -6.62
N SER A 50 21.95 10.27 -5.54
CA SER A 50 21.91 8.84 -5.22
C SER A 50 20.51 8.43 -4.79
N ALA A 51 20.19 7.13 -4.85
CA ALA A 51 18.92 6.61 -4.36
C ALA A 51 18.68 6.95 -2.87
N ALA A 52 19.72 6.90 -2.06
CA ALA A 52 19.65 7.24 -0.64
C ALA A 52 19.31 8.73 -0.41
N LEU A 53 19.81 9.63 -1.27
CA LEU A 53 19.47 11.05 -1.20
C LEU A 53 18.05 11.31 -1.69
N LEU A 54 17.64 10.62 -2.77
CA LEU A 54 16.29 10.71 -3.31
C LEU A 54 15.24 10.33 -2.27
N LEU A 55 15.42 9.19 -1.59
CA LEU A 55 14.48 8.70 -0.56
C LEU A 55 14.32 9.64 0.64
N ARG A 56 15.23 10.60 0.83
CA ARG A 56 15.14 11.61 1.91
C ARG A 56 14.39 12.88 1.50
N GLN A 57 13.96 12.99 0.24
CA GLN A 57 13.16 14.13 -0.19
C GLN A 57 11.78 14.08 0.48
N SER A 58 11.32 15.21 1.00
CA SER A 58 10.03 15.32 1.72
C SER A 58 8.89 14.71 0.93
N PHE A 59 8.78 15.05 -0.36
CA PHE A 59 7.76 14.49 -1.26
C PHE A 59 7.68 12.95 -1.23
N ILE A 60 8.82 12.26 -1.16
CA ILE A 60 8.85 10.80 -1.11
C ILE A 60 8.57 10.30 0.32
N MET A 61 9.14 10.94 1.33
CA MET A 61 8.88 10.61 2.74
C MET A 61 7.40 10.75 3.08
N ASP A 62 6.78 11.85 2.68
CA ASP A 62 5.35 12.13 2.91
C ASP A 62 4.49 11.09 2.18
N ALA A 63 4.86 10.71 0.94
CA ALA A 63 4.15 9.65 0.22
C ALA A 63 4.27 8.29 0.91
N MET A 64 5.45 7.97 1.46
CA MET A 64 5.67 6.74 2.23
C MET A 64 4.89 6.74 3.54
N GLU A 65 4.83 7.88 4.24
CA GLU A 65 4.07 8.03 5.49
C GLU A 65 2.57 7.87 5.25
N ASN A 66 2.03 8.52 4.22
CA ASN A 66 0.62 8.34 3.85
C ASN A 66 0.30 6.88 3.50
N GLN A 67 1.17 6.20 2.74
CA GLN A 67 0.97 4.77 2.43
C GLN A 67 1.06 3.88 3.67
N LEU A 68 1.91 4.22 4.63
CA LEU A 68 2.00 3.49 5.89
C LEU A 68 0.70 3.66 6.69
N GLU A 69 0.17 4.89 6.79
CA GLU A 69 -1.09 5.17 7.48
C GLU A 69 -2.26 4.41 6.83
N GLU A 70 -2.36 4.42 5.50
CA GLU A 70 -3.38 3.63 4.76
C GLU A 70 -3.29 2.13 5.11
N LYS A 71 -2.08 1.58 5.17
CA LYS A 71 -1.87 0.16 5.50
C LYS A 71 -2.18 -0.14 6.96
N GLU A 72 -1.88 0.76 7.88
CA GLU A 72 -2.24 0.61 9.30
C GLU A 72 -3.76 0.64 9.50
N GLN A 73 -4.47 1.48 8.73
CA GLN A 73 -5.93 1.50 8.70
C GLN A 73 -6.50 0.17 8.17
N GLU A 74 -5.99 -0.32 7.04
CA GLU A 74 -6.39 -1.61 6.46
C GLU A 74 -6.17 -2.78 7.45
N VAL A 75 -5.02 -2.82 8.12
CA VAL A 75 -4.74 -3.84 9.17
C VAL A 75 -5.71 -3.71 10.34
N THR A 76 -6.07 -2.50 10.74
CA THR A 76 -7.04 -2.27 11.83
C THR A 76 -8.43 -2.78 11.46
N GLU A 77 -8.86 -2.57 10.21
CA GLU A 77 -10.15 -3.05 9.71
C GLU A 77 -10.19 -4.58 9.63
N LEU A 78 -9.16 -5.20 9.05
CA LEU A 78 -9.04 -6.66 8.97
C LEU A 78 -9.03 -7.31 10.37
N ASN A 79 -8.35 -6.69 11.34
CA ASN A 79 -8.37 -7.20 12.71
C ASN A 79 -9.77 -7.14 13.35
N ARG A 80 -10.57 -6.11 13.06
CA ARG A 80 -11.97 -6.04 13.53
C ARG A 80 -12.81 -7.16 12.91
N GLU A 81 -12.64 -7.40 11.62
CA GLU A 81 -13.33 -8.49 10.91
C GLU A 81 -12.96 -9.86 11.50
N VAL A 82 -11.68 -10.11 11.76
CA VAL A 82 -11.22 -11.35 12.41
C VAL A 82 -11.86 -11.53 13.79
N VAL A 83 -11.95 -10.46 14.59
CA VAL A 83 -12.60 -10.52 15.92
C VAL A 83 -14.09 -10.88 15.78
N GLN A 84 -14.79 -10.28 14.83
CA GLN A 84 -16.20 -10.57 14.58
C GLN A 84 -16.40 -12.02 14.15
N LEU A 85 -15.61 -12.52 13.20
CA LEU A 85 -15.70 -13.90 12.73
C LEU A 85 -15.39 -14.92 13.83
N ASN A 86 -14.46 -14.60 14.74
CA ASN A 86 -14.19 -15.44 15.90
C ASN A 86 -15.40 -15.50 16.84
N GLN A 87 -16.07 -14.37 17.10
CA GLN A 87 -17.29 -14.34 17.91
C GLN A 87 -18.41 -15.17 17.27
N GLU A 88 -18.65 -15.01 15.96
CA GLU A 88 -19.64 -15.80 15.23
C GLU A 88 -19.30 -17.30 15.27
N THR A 89 -18.02 -17.65 15.20
CA THR A 89 -17.55 -19.04 15.32
C THR A 89 -17.84 -19.61 16.73
N ASP A 90 -17.55 -18.85 17.79
CA ASP A 90 -17.81 -19.25 19.18
C ASP A 90 -19.31 -19.44 19.47
N GLU A 91 -20.16 -18.56 18.91
CA GLU A 91 -21.61 -18.68 18.99
C GLU A 91 -22.11 -19.97 18.33
N LEU A 92 -21.66 -20.24 17.10
CA LEU A 92 -22.01 -21.46 16.36
C LEU A 92 -21.53 -22.73 17.07
N ILE A 93 -20.33 -22.71 17.67
CA ILE A 93 -19.83 -23.81 18.50
C ILE A 93 -20.79 -24.08 19.67
N THR A 94 -21.21 -23.03 20.36
CA THR A 94 -22.13 -23.14 21.50
C THR A 94 -23.50 -23.69 21.08
N GLU A 95 -24.02 -23.27 19.93
CA GLU A 95 -25.27 -23.78 19.37
C GLU A 95 -25.16 -25.27 19.01
N LEU A 96 -24.07 -25.67 18.34
CA LEU A 96 -23.79 -27.07 18.02
C LEU A 96 -23.70 -27.95 19.27
N GLU A 97 -23.04 -27.49 20.33
CA GLU A 97 -22.98 -28.21 21.60
C GLU A 97 -24.35 -28.39 22.25
N THR A 98 -25.21 -27.38 22.14
CA THR A 98 -26.57 -27.41 22.68
C THR A 98 -27.44 -28.39 21.88
N LEU A 99 -27.38 -28.35 20.56
CA LEU A 99 -28.06 -29.32 19.68
C LEU A 99 -27.58 -30.75 19.96
N LYS A 100 -26.27 -30.96 20.10
CA LYS A 100 -25.69 -32.28 20.41
C LYS A 100 -26.19 -32.82 21.75
N ARG A 101 -26.42 -31.96 22.75
CA ARG A 101 -27.03 -32.35 24.03
C ARG A 101 -28.50 -32.74 23.86
N ASN A 102 -29.27 -32.00 23.07
CA ASN A 102 -30.69 -32.26 22.84
C ASN A 102 -30.97 -33.53 22.01
N ILE A 103 -30.03 -33.93 21.14
CA ILE A 103 -30.17 -35.12 20.29
C ILE A 103 -29.77 -36.41 21.02
N ARG A 104 -28.98 -36.36 22.10
CA ARG A 104 -28.67 -37.58 22.89
C ARG A 104 -29.98 -38.13 23.49
N PRO A 105 -30.46 -39.30 23.03
CA PRO A 105 -31.67 -39.90 23.57
C PRO A 105 -31.43 -40.26 25.04
N ASP A 106 -32.44 -40.05 25.87
CA ASP A 106 -32.51 -40.54 27.24
C ASP A 106 -32.38 -42.07 27.21
N GLU A 107 -31.15 -42.60 27.32
CA GLU A 107 -30.87 -44.02 27.57
C GLU A 107 -31.31 -44.40 29.00
N ARG A 108 -32.56 -44.10 29.35
CA ARG A 108 -33.21 -44.68 30.52
C ARG A 108 -33.56 -46.11 30.19
N LYS A 109 -32.63 -47.00 30.54
CA LYS A 109 -32.82 -48.46 30.63
C LYS A 109 -34.24 -48.80 31.10
N PRO A 110 -35.02 -49.59 30.34
CA PRO A 110 -36.18 -50.25 30.92
C PRO A 110 -35.68 -51.31 31.91
N ARG A 111 -36.30 -51.29 33.09
CA ARG A 111 -36.10 -52.22 34.22
C ARG A 111 -36.46 -53.65 33.85
#